data_AF-A0A8I1QT17-F1
#
_entry.id   AF-A0A8I1QT17-F1
#
_cell.length_a   1.000
_cell.length_b   1.000
_cell.length_c   1.000
_cell.angle_alpha   90.00
_cell.angle_beta   90.00
_cell.angle_gamma   90.00
#
_symmetry.space_group_name_H-M   'P 1'
#
loop_
_entity.id
_entity.type
_entity.pdbx_description
1 polymer ?
#
loop_
_entity_poly.entity_id
_entity_poly.type
_entity_poly.pdbx_seq_one_letter_code
_entity_poly.pdbx_strand_id
1 'polypeptide(L)' 'MTFDEVKTDTLNLRVAPSFKATLKAVADAEHRSMVNMLEVLLANYCSNSNRAHRPAAKAHTPDRAAPKHKLTP' A
#
# COMPACT_ATOMS: atom_id res chain seq x y z
N MET A 1 4.33 -4.22 11.52
CA MET A 1 3.81 -3.09 10.72
C MET A 1 2.46 -3.53 10.20
N THR A 2 1.36 -3.06 10.80
CA THR A 2 0.01 -3.34 10.30
C THR A 2 -0.35 -2.22 9.33
N PHE A 3 -0.58 -2.56 8.07
CA PHE A 3 -1.05 -1.63 7.04
C PHE A 3 -2.54 -1.35 7.27
N ASP A 4 -2.86 -0.68 8.39
CA ASP A 4 -4.22 -0.40 8.87
C ASP A 4 -4.76 0.93 8.30
N GLU A 5 -4.36 1.30 7.09
CA GLU A 5 -4.84 2.52 6.44
C GLU A 5 -6.06 2.18 5.57
N VAL A 6 -7.22 2.73 5.91
CA VAL A 6 -8.50 2.52 5.19
C VAL A 6 -8.42 2.98 3.72
N LYS A 7 -7.43 3.83 3.38
CA LYS A 7 -7.17 4.29 2.02
C LYS A 7 -6.27 3.28 1.29
N THR A 8 -6.85 2.59 0.33
CA THR A 8 -6.12 1.72 -0.60
C THR A 8 -5.67 2.51 -1.81
N ASP A 9 -4.43 2.29 -2.26
CA ASP A 9 -3.88 2.84 -3.50
C ASP A 9 -3.62 1.69 -4.50
N THR A 10 -3.73 1.96 -5.80
CA THR A 10 -3.64 0.91 -6.82
C THR A 10 -2.19 0.68 -7.25
N LEU A 11 -1.64 -0.50 -6.92
CA LEU A 11 -0.30 -0.91 -7.33
C LEU A 11 -0.32 -1.66 -8.67
N ASN A 12 0.18 -1.03 -9.74
CA ASN A 12 0.33 -1.66 -11.06
C ASN A 12 1.76 -2.19 -11.26
N LEU A 13 1.92 -3.51 -11.39
CA LEU A 13 3.22 -4.16 -11.56
C LEU A 13 3.33 -4.85 -12.92
N ARG A 14 4.47 -4.64 -13.59
CA ARG A 14 4.89 -5.45 -14.75
C ARG A 14 5.92 -6.46 -14.25
N VAL A 15 5.54 -7.73 -14.27
CA VAL A 15 6.39 -8.85 -13.80
C VAL A 15 6.46 -9.93 -14.85
N ALA A 16 7.49 -10.79 -14.75
CA ALA A 16 7.58 -11.97 -15.60
C ALA A 16 6.40 -12.93 -15.33
N PRO A 17 5.90 -13.65 -16.35
CA PRO A 17 4.84 -14.64 -16.17
C PRO A 17 5.19 -15.73 -15.14
N SER A 18 6.46 -16.15 -15.10
CA SER A 18 7.00 -17.09 -14.12
C SER A 18 6.87 -16.56 -12.69
N PHE A 19 7.24 -15.30 -12.45
CA PHE A 19 7.12 -14.66 -11.15
C PHE A 19 5.66 -14.63 -10.68
N LYS A 20 4.73 -14.26 -11.56
CA LYS A 20 3.29 -14.27 -11.23
C LYS A 20 2.80 -15.66 -10.87
N ALA A 21 3.24 -16.70 -11.59
CA ALA A 21 2.85 -18.08 -11.31
C ALA A 21 3.36 -18.54 -9.93
N THR A 22 4.63 -18.26 -9.62
CA THR A 22 5.22 -18.56 -8.30
C THR A 22 4.52 -17.79 -7.19
N LEU A 23 4.32 -16.47 -7.35
CA LEU A 23 3.64 -15.64 -6.36
C LEU A 23 2.22 -16.18 -6.09
N LYS A 24 1.50 -16.57 -7.14
CA LYS A 24 0.17 -17.15 -7.00
C LYS A 24 0.21 -18.47 -6.23
N ALA A 25 1.10 -19.40 -6.59
CA ALA A 25 1.21 -20.70 -5.94
C ALA A 25 1.52 -20.58 -4.43
N VAL A 26 2.41 -19.65 -4.07
CA VAL A 26 2.75 -19.37 -2.65
C VAL A 26 1.58 -18.73 -1.92
N ALA A 27 0.89 -17.77 -2.55
CA ALA A 27 -0.28 -17.12 -1.97
C ALA A 27 -1.44 -18.11 -1.75
N ASP A 28 -1.71 -19.00 -2.72
CA ASP A 28 -2.68 -20.09 -2.62
C ASP A 28 -2.32 -21.06 -1.48
N ALA A 29 -1.04 -21.43 -1.35
CA ALA A 29 -0.57 -22.32 -0.28
C ALA A 29 -0.76 -21.73 1.12
N GLU A 30 -0.70 -20.40 1.26
CA GLU A 30 -0.95 -19.70 2.53
C GLU A 30 -2.40 -19.23 2.71
N HIS A 31 -3.31 -19.54 1.78
CA HIS A 31 -4.71 -19.07 1.78
C HIS A 31 -4.86 -17.54 1.84
N ARG A 32 -3.96 -16.81 1.17
CA ARG A 32 -3.94 -15.33 1.14
C ARG A 32 -4.04 -14.83 -0.28
N SER A 33 -4.45 -13.57 -0.45
CA SER A 33 -4.39 -12.92 -1.76
C SER A 33 -2.93 -12.67 -2.19
N MET A 34 -2.68 -12.59 -3.49
CA MET A 34 -1.34 -12.23 -4.02
C MET A 34 -0.84 -10.89 -3.48
N VAL A 35 -1.75 -9.94 -3.22
CA VAL A 35 -1.42 -8.64 -2.63
C VAL A 35 -0.95 -8.81 -1.19
N ASN A 36 -1.71 -9.55 -0.37
CA ASN A 36 -1.34 -9.81 1.01
C ASN A 36 -0.01 -10.59 1.10
N MET A 37 0.26 -11.47 0.14
CA MET A 37 1.56 -12.15 0.05
C MET A 37 2.72 -11.17 -0.19
N LEU A 38 2.53 -10.17 -1.07
CA LEU A 38 3.53 -9.12 -1.28
C LEU A 38 3.76 -8.28 -0.02
N GLU A 39 2.71 -7.98 0.75
CA GLU A 39 2.84 -7.27 2.03
C GLU A 39 3.67 -8.06 3.04
N VAL A 40 3.45 -9.38 3.15
CA VAL A 40 4.22 -10.26 4.03
C VAL A 40 5.69 -10.32 3.60
N LEU A 41 5.95 -10.47 2.29
CA LEU A 41 7.32 -10.47 1.76
C LEU A 41 8.03 -9.15 2.05
N LEU A 42 7.34 -8.02 1.89
CA LEU A 42 7.89 -6.70 2.18
C LEU A 42 8.13 -6.51 3.69
N ALA A 43 7.19 -6.94 4.54
CA ALA A 43 7.33 -6.88 5.99
C ALA A 43 8.53 -7.73 6.46
N ASN A 44 8.70 -8.93 5.90
CA ASN A 44 9.84 -9.80 6.20
C ASN A 44 11.16 -9.19 5.71
N TYR A 45 11.18 -8.63 4.49
CA TYR A 45 12.35 -7.93 3.96
C TYR A 45 12.77 -6.76 4.85
N CYS A 46 11.81 -5.95 5.32
CA CYS A 46 12.05 -4.84 6.25
C CYS A 46 12.42 -5.30 7.67
N SER A 47 12.04 -6.51 8.08
CA SER A 47 12.43 -7.06 9.39
C SER A 47 13.84 -7.62 9.36
N ASN A 48 14.22 -8.29 8.26
CA ASN A 48 15.58 -8.81 8.04
C ASN A 48 16.58 -7.70 7.71
N SER A 49 16.12 -6.67 6.99
CA SER A 49 16.93 -5.49 6.70
C SER A 49 16.70 -4.51 7.86
N ASN A 50 17.64 -4.38 8.79
CA ASN A 50 17.60 -3.42 9.92
C ASN A 50 17.54 -1.92 9.50
N ARG A 51 17.02 -1.61 8.31
CA ARG A 51 16.77 -0.28 7.79
C ARG A 51 15.26 -0.06 7.81
N ALA A 52 14.79 0.62 8.84
CA ALA A 52 13.42 1.13 8.88
C ALA A 52 13.24 2.13 7.74
N HIS A 53 12.73 1.66 6.59
CA HIS A 53 12.22 2.54 5.55
C HIS A 53 10.90 3.14 6.06
N ARG A 54 10.98 4.26 6.78
CA ARG A 54 9.81 5.08 7.09
C ARG A 54 9.41 5.80 5.79
N PRO A 55 8.29 5.45 5.14
CA PRO A 55 7.77 6.30 4.09
C PRO A 55 7.44 7.65 4.76
N ALA A 56 8.05 8.73 4.26
CA ALA A 56 7.66 10.07 4.67
C ALA A 56 6.18 10.22 4.29
N ALA A 57 5.30 10.24 5.30
CA ALA A 57 3.88 10.46 5.11
C ALA A 57 3.71 11.75 4.30
N LYS A 58 3.40 11.62 3.01
CA LYS A 58 3.00 12.77 2.21
C LYS A 58 1.64 13.16 2.76
N ALA A 59 1.62 14.24 3.53
CA ALA A 59 0.43 14.83 4.10
C ALA A 59 -0.60 15.03 2.98
N HIS A 60 -1.62 14.19 2.96
CA HIS A 60 -2.82 14.41 2.17
C HIS A 60 -3.52 15.61 2.80
N THR A 61 -3.21 16.82 2.34
CA THR A 61 -3.99 18.02 2.67
C THR A 61 -5.39 17.81 2.13
N PRO A 62 -6.43 17.74 2.99
CA PRO A 62 -7.78 17.80 2.49
C PRO A 62 -7.98 19.21 1.94
N ASP A 63 -8.19 19.31 0.63
CA ASP A 63 -8.65 20.51 -0.05
C ASP A 63 -10.01 20.92 0.55
N ARG A 64 -9.99 21.75 1.59
CA ARG A 64 -11.19 22.35 2.17
C ARG A 64 -11.58 23.50 1.25
N ALA A 65 -12.35 23.18 0.21
CA ALA A 65 -13.05 24.15 -0.61
C ALA A 65 -13.77 25.17 0.30
N ALA A 66 -13.39 26.44 0.15
CA ALA A 66 -13.85 27.56 0.97
C ALA A 66 -15.36 27.80 0.83
N PRO A 67 -16.11 28.08 1.92
CA PRO A 67 -17.46 28.59 1.81
C PRO A 67 -17.41 30.07 1.41
N LYS A 68 -17.82 30.37 0.17
CA LYS A 68 -18.08 31.75 -0.28
C LYS A 68 -19.42 32.22 0.29
N HIS A 69 -19.46 32.62 1.57
CA HIS A 69 -20.61 33.40 2.05
C HIS A 69 -20.40 34.86 1.64
N LYS A 70 -21.13 35.28 0.59
CA LYS A 70 -21.25 36.68 0.21
C LYS A 70 -21.95 37.40 1.36
N LEU A 71 -21.24 38.29 2.05
CA LEU A 71 -21.81 39.30 2.92
C LEU A 71 -22.35 40.41 2.00
N THR A 72 -23.68 40.49 1.90
CA THR A 72 -24.36 41.66 1.31
C THR A 72 -24.51 42.76 2.39
N PRO A 73 -24.44 44.04 2.00
CA PRO A 73 -24.47 45.18 2.92
C PRO A 73 -25.82 45.37 3.62
#